data_AF-A0A2M8GBX9-F1
#
_entry.id   AF-A0A2M8GBX9-F1
#
_cell.length_a   1.000
_cell.length_b   1.000
_cell.length_c   1.000
_cell.angle_alpha   90.00
_cell.angle_beta   90.00
_cell.angle_gamma   90.00
#
_symmetry.space_group_name_H-M   'P 1'
#
loop_
_entity.id
_entity.type
_entity.pdbx_description
1 polymer ?
#
loop_
_entity_poly.entity_id
_entity_poly.type
_entity_poly.pdbx_seq_one_letter_code
_entity_poly.pdbx_strand_id
1 'polypeptide(L)'
;MKSFRIWREMHCLNFLNNMNKRFHLFIMLISCILILVSCAPKQILPPPKPAKIGLVLGAGASRGFAHVGVLKVLESHKIPIHMIVGTSVGSFVGSLYAYGCDAYQLQAMALSIERDDLIDLTIPDNGFVKGERLESYVNKTLRNTPIEKLRIPF
;
A
#
# COMPACT_ATOMS: atom_id res chain seq x y z
N MET A 1 83.80 35.32 18.92
CA MET A 1 83.09 34.01 18.82
C MET A 1 81.73 33.91 19.53
N LYS A 2 81.26 34.88 20.33
CA LYS A 2 79.96 34.78 21.04
C LYS A 2 78.72 35.20 20.20
N SER A 3 78.90 36.07 19.20
CA SER A 3 77.78 36.63 18.40
C SER A 3 77.09 35.59 17.48
N PHE A 4 77.85 34.65 16.90
CA PHE A 4 77.31 33.63 16.00
C PHE A 4 76.42 32.57 16.68
N ARG A 5 76.57 32.40 18.00
CA ARG A 5 75.83 31.38 18.77
C ARG A 5 74.42 31.84 19.15
N ILE A 6 74.24 33.15 19.35
CA ILE A 6 72.94 33.78 19.67
C ILE A 6 72.04 33.80 18.43
N TRP A 7 72.61 34.05 17.24
CA TRP A 7 71.86 34.07 15.98
C TRP A 7 71.24 32.70 15.63
N ARG A 8 71.94 31.60 15.98
CA ARG A 8 71.48 30.22 15.72
C ARG A 8 70.32 29.81 16.62
N GLU A 9 70.27 30.30 17.86
CA GLU A 9 69.16 30.00 18.78
C GLU A 9 67.90 30.83 18.48
N MET A 10 68.05 32.08 18.07
CA MET A 10 66.93 32.95 17.70
C MET A 10 66.21 32.46 16.43
N HIS A 11 66.94 31.88 15.47
CA HIS A 11 66.37 31.26 14.27
C HIS A 11 65.59 29.96 14.59
N CYS A 12 66.09 29.13 15.52
CA CYS A 12 65.38 27.93 15.98
C CYS A 12 64.08 28.26 16.74
N LEU A 13 64.09 29.26 17.62
CA LEU A 13 62.91 29.70 18.36
C LEU A 13 61.82 30.26 17.44
N ASN A 14 62.19 31.07 16.45
CA ASN A 14 61.25 31.57 15.44
C ASN A 14 60.69 30.43 14.55
N PHE A 15 61.51 29.43 14.23
CA PHE A 15 61.07 28.25 13.49
C PHE A 15 60.06 27.40 14.27
N LEU A 16 60.34 27.10 15.54
CA LEU A 16 59.42 26.39 16.45
C LEU A 16 58.10 27.15 16.64
N ASN A 17 58.15 28.46 16.80
CA ASN A 17 56.96 29.29 17.00
C ASN A 17 56.09 29.34 15.71
N ASN A 18 56.72 29.36 14.53
CA ASN A 18 56.01 29.33 13.25
C ASN A 18 55.36 27.96 12.97
N MET A 19 56.00 26.86 13.40
CA MET A 19 55.39 25.53 13.34
C MET A 19 54.16 25.41 14.26
N ASN A 20 54.22 25.95 15.48
CA ASN A 20 53.07 25.95 16.40
C ASN A 20 51.91 26.81 15.89
N LYS A 21 52.18 27.97 15.26
CA LYS A 21 51.14 28.80 14.63
C LYS A 21 50.45 28.10 13.46
N ARG A 22 51.22 27.39 12.62
CA ARG A 22 50.67 26.57 11.53
C ARG A 22 49.80 25.44 12.07
N PHE A 23 50.22 24.78 13.15
CA PHE A 23 49.44 23.74 13.80
C PHE A 23 48.12 24.25 14.39
N HIS A 24 48.14 25.40 15.07
CA HIS A 24 46.91 26.04 15.57
C HIS A 24 45.96 26.48 14.44
N LEU A 25 46.49 26.94 13.31
CA LEU A 25 45.68 27.30 12.14
C LEU A 25 44.96 26.08 11.55
N PHE A 26 45.66 24.93 11.47
CA PHE A 26 45.05 23.67 11.05
C PHE A 26 43.95 23.20 12.01
N ILE A 27 44.17 23.30 13.33
CA ILE A 27 43.15 22.96 14.33
C ILE A 27 41.91 23.85 14.20
N MET A 28 42.09 25.16 14.00
CA MET A 28 40.96 26.07 13.77
C MET A 28 40.19 25.75 12.49
N LEU A 29 40.88 25.41 11.40
CA LEU A 29 40.24 25.02 10.14
C LEU A 29 39.43 23.72 10.30
N ILE A 30 39.99 22.71 10.97
CA ILE A 30 39.31 21.43 11.21
C ILE A 30 38.08 21.62 12.11
N SER A 31 38.21 22.42 13.17
CA SER A 31 37.09 22.81 14.04
C SER A 31 35.97 23.50 13.25
N CYS A 32 36.32 24.46 12.38
CA CYS A 32 35.34 25.17 11.57
C CYS A 32 34.62 24.24 10.58
N ILE A 33 35.33 23.31 9.96
CA ILE A 33 34.75 22.29 9.07
C ILE A 33 33.81 21.35 9.84
N LEU A 34 34.20 20.91 11.05
CA LEU A 34 33.34 20.08 11.90
C LEU A 34 32.05 20.78 12.30
N ILE A 35 32.10 22.08 12.59
CA ILE A 35 30.92 22.90 12.91
C ILE A 35 29.98 23.01 11.70
N LEU A 36 30.53 23.15 10.48
CA LEU A 36 29.73 23.25 9.24
C LEU A 36 29.03 21.93 8.88
N VAL A 37 29.65 20.77 9.15
CA VAL A 37 29.05 19.46 8.86
C VAL A 37 27.91 19.11 9.82
N SER A 38 27.90 19.67 11.03
CA SER A 38 26.85 19.40 12.02
C SER A 38 25.46 19.95 11.66
N CYS A 39 25.35 20.79 10.62
CA CYS A 39 24.09 21.44 10.22
C CYS A 39 23.46 20.81 8.96
N ALA A 40 23.58 19.48 8.79
CA ALA A 40 22.87 18.79 7.72
C ALA A 40 21.34 18.95 7.89
N PRO A 41 20.62 19.53 6.90
CA PRO A 41 19.19 19.77 7.02
C PRO A 41 18.42 18.45 7.06
N LYS A 42 17.51 18.33 8.03
CA LYS A 42 16.60 17.19 8.16
C LYS A 42 15.71 17.11 6.92
N GLN A 43 15.86 16.05 6.13
CA GLN A 43 14.99 15.81 4.98
C GLN A 43 13.54 15.69 5.44
N ILE A 44 12.67 16.57 4.93
CA ILE A 44 11.23 16.52 5.18
C ILE A 44 10.65 15.51 4.19
N LEU A 45 10.33 14.32 4.68
CA LEU A 45 9.63 13.32 3.87
C LEU A 45 8.23 13.85 3.51
N PRO A 46 7.77 13.66 2.26
CA PRO A 46 6.40 14.01 1.89
C PRO A 46 5.41 13.25 2.79
N PRO A 47 4.22 13.82 3.05
CA PRO A 47 3.21 13.16 3.87
C PRO A 47 2.91 11.76 3.32
N PRO A 48 2.75 10.75 4.20
CA PRO A 48 2.45 9.40 3.76
C PRO A 48 1.15 9.38 2.95
N LYS A 49 1.19 8.65 1.83
CA LYS A 49 0.01 8.48 0.97
C LYS A 49 -1.10 7.76 1.75
N PRO A 50 -2.39 8.04 1.48
CA PRO A 50 -3.49 7.30 2.07
C PRO A 50 -3.36 5.79 1.78
N ALA A 51 -3.68 4.97 2.78
CA ALA A 51 -3.67 3.53 2.63
C ALA A 51 -4.75 3.08 1.62
N LYS A 52 -4.39 2.14 0.75
CA LYS A 52 -5.36 1.46 -0.12
C LYS A 52 -5.96 0.28 0.63
N ILE A 53 -7.26 0.04 0.43
CA ILE A 53 -8.02 -1.01 1.10
C ILE A 53 -8.45 -2.05 0.07
N GLY A 54 -8.00 -3.29 0.26
CA GLY A 54 -8.49 -4.46 -0.48
C GLY A 54 -9.51 -5.23 0.36
N LEU A 55 -10.63 -5.60 -0.24
CA LEU A 55 -11.70 -6.38 0.40
C LEU A 55 -11.66 -7.83 -0.12
N VAL A 56 -11.54 -8.79 0.80
CA VAL A 56 -11.50 -10.22 0.45
C VAL A 56 -12.76 -10.93 0.94
N LEU A 57 -13.49 -11.55 0.02
CA LEU A 57 -14.76 -12.22 0.27
C LEU A 57 -14.61 -13.74 0.06
N GLY A 58 -14.64 -14.49 1.16
CA GLY A 58 -14.50 -15.95 1.13
C GLY A 58 -15.74 -16.69 0.60
N ALA A 59 -15.59 -18.00 0.42
CA ALA A 59 -16.71 -18.90 0.14
C ALA A 59 -17.58 -19.12 1.40
N GLY A 60 -18.83 -19.58 1.22
CA GLY A 60 -19.73 -19.80 2.37
C GLY A 60 -21.12 -20.35 2.06
N ALA A 61 -21.33 -20.89 0.85
CA ALA A 61 -22.65 -21.33 0.37
C ALA A 61 -23.74 -20.29 0.69
N SER A 62 -24.92 -20.72 1.16
CA SER A 62 -26.02 -19.80 1.52
C SER A 62 -25.66 -18.77 2.60
N ARG A 63 -24.74 -19.08 3.52
CA ARG A 63 -24.29 -18.11 4.55
C ARG A 63 -23.36 -17.04 3.97
N GLY A 64 -22.78 -17.27 2.78
CA GLY A 64 -21.90 -16.33 2.09
C GLY A 64 -22.58 -15.02 1.71
N PHE A 65 -23.91 -14.98 1.64
CA PHE A 65 -24.65 -13.72 1.41
C PHE A 65 -24.51 -12.71 2.56
N ALA A 66 -23.99 -13.12 3.73
CA ALA A 66 -23.61 -12.20 4.79
C ALA A 66 -22.60 -11.12 4.32
N HIS A 67 -21.82 -11.39 3.27
CA HIS A 67 -20.94 -10.41 2.63
C HIS A 67 -21.68 -9.13 2.19
N VAL A 68 -22.95 -9.23 1.81
CA VAL A 68 -23.79 -8.05 1.47
C VAL A 68 -23.96 -7.13 2.68
N GLY A 69 -24.12 -7.70 3.89
CA GLY A 69 -24.20 -6.94 5.13
C GLY A 69 -22.90 -6.19 5.44
N VAL A 70 -21.75 -6.82 5.19
CA VAL A 70 -20.44 -6.17 5.33
C VAL A 70 -20.31 -4.99 4.37
N LEU A 71 -20.65 -5.19 3.09
CA LEU A 71 -20.63 -4.12 2.09
C LEU A 71 -21.53 -2.95 2.48
N LYS A 72 -22.74 -3.23 3.00
CA LYS A 72 -23.67 -2.19 3.48
C LYS A 72 -23.07 -1.34 4.60
N VAL A 73 -22.39 -1.96 5.55
CA VAL A 73 -21.72 -1.25 6.65
C VAL A 73 -20.57 -0.41 6.09
N LEU A 74 -19.72 -0.97 5.22
CA LEU A 74 -18.60 -0.24 4.61
C LEU A 74 -19.08 0.98 3.81
N GLU A 75 -20.15 0.85 3.02
CA GLU A 75 -20.77 1.95 2.30
C GLU A 75 -21.33 3.02 3.25
N SER A 76 -22.04 2.60 4.30
CA SER A 76 -22.64 3.54 5.27
C SER A 76 -21.61 4.39 6.02
N HIS A 77 -20.43 3.81 6.28
CA HIS A 77 -19.30 4.51 6.90
C HIS A 77 -18.38 5.20 5.88
N LYS A 78 -18.73 5.19 4.59
CA LYS A 78 -17.95 5.79 3.49
C LYS A 78 -16.51 5.28 3.43
N ILE A 79 -16.29 4.00 3.72
CA ILE A 79 -14.97 3.37 3.67
C ILE A 79 -14.63 3.04 2.21
N PRO A 80 -13.55 3.61 1.63
CA PRO A 80 -13.23 3.42 0.22
C PRO A 80 -12.60 2.05 -0.05
N ILE A 81 -13.28 1.20 -0.83
CA ILE A 81 -12.76 -0.09 -1.29
C ILE A 81 -12.04 0.13 -2.63
N HIS A 82 -10.76 -0.25 -2.69
CA HIS A 82 -9.89 -0.01 -3.85
C HIS A 82 -9.68 -1.26 -4.72
N MET A 83 -9.96 -2.44 -4.17
CA MET A 83 -9.83 -3.73 -4.84
C MET A 83 -10.72 -4.74 -4.12
N ILE A 84 -11.28 -5.69 -4.86
CA ILE A 84 -12.09 -6.77 -4.31
C ILE A 84 -11.51 -8.09 -4.80
N VAL A 85 -11.51 -9.12 -3.94
CA VAL A 85 -11.15 -10.48 -4.32
C VAL A 85 -12.22 -11.40 -3.76
N GLY A 86 -12.74 -12.33 -4.57
CA GLY A 86 -13.83 -13.19 -4.15
C GLY A 86 -13.61 -14.67 -4.48
N THR A 87 -14.22 -15.55 -3.68
CA THR A 87 -14.27 -16.99 -3.98
C THR A 87 -15.70 -17.53 -3.86
N SER A 88 -16.18 -18.25 -4.86
CA SER A 88 -17.54 -18.85 -4.90
C SER A 88 -18.63 -17.78 -4.70
N VAL A 89 -19.43 -17.85 -3.63
CA VAL A 89 -20.45 -16.82 -3.32
C VAL A 89 -19.82 -15.44 -3.12
N GLY A 90 -18.59 -15.39 -2.58
CA GLY A 90 -17.83 -14.15 -2.47
C GLY A 90 -17.45 -13.54 -3.81
N SER A 91 -17.16 -14.35 -4.85
CA SER A 91 -16.90 -13.83 -6.20
C SER A 91 -18.19 -13.37 -6.89
N PHE A 92 -19.29 -14.09 -6.66
CA PHE A 92 -20.60 -13.66 -7.12
C PHE A 92 -21.00 -12.29 -6.57
N VAL A 93 -21.03 -12.14 -5.24
CA VAL A 93 -21.37 -10.85 -4.59
C VAL A 93 -20.34 -9.78 -4.94
N GLY A 94 -19.05 -10.13 -4.91
CA GLY A 94 -17.94 -9.21 -5.17
C GLY A 94 -17.94 -8.64 -6.59
N SER A 95 -18.20 -9.48 -7.61
CA SER A 95 -18.26 -9.04 -9.01
C SER A 95 -19.44 -8.10 -9.28
N LEU A 96 -20.62 -8.36 -8.71
CA LEU A 96 -21.78 -7.48 -8.82
C LEU A 96 -21.54 -6.13 -8.13
N TYR A 97 -20.93 -6.14 -6.94
CA TYR A 97 -20.56 -4.90 -6.28
C TYR A 97 -19.48 -4.12 -7.04
N ALA A 98 -18.45 -4.83 -7.54
CA ALA A 98 -17.37 -4.25 -8.35
C ALA A 98 -17.88 -3.63 -9.65
N TYR A 99 -18.95 -4.17 -10.23
CA TYR A 99 -19.66 -3.59 -11.37
C TYR A 99 -20.35 -2.26 -11.03
N GLY A 100 -20.88 -2.14 -9.80
CA GLY A 100 -21.54 -0.94 -9.32
C GLY A 100 -22.94 -1.16 -8.77
N CYS A 101 -23.36 -2.40 -8.52
CA CYS A 101 -24.56 -2.67 -7.74
C CYS A 101 -24.35 -2.17 -6.30
N ASP A 102 -25.25 -1.34 -5.80
CA ASP A 102 -25.22 -0.90 -4.41
C ASP A 102 -25.61 -2.03 -3.44
N ALA A 103 -25.34 -1.85 -2.14
CA ALA A 103 -25.65 -2.87 -1.14
C ALA A 103 -27.15 -3.20 -1.03
N TYR A 104 -28.06 -2.30 -1.41
CA TYR A 104 -29.51 -2.55 -1.38
C TYR A 104 -29.95 -3.43 -2.55
N GLN A 105 -29.43 -3.20 -3.75
CA GLN A 105 -29.64 -4.05 -4.91
C GLN A 105 -29.10 -5.46 -4.64
N LEU A 106 -27.91 -5.55 -4.04
CA LEU A 106 -27.33 -6.83 -3.63
C LEU A 106 -28.16 -7.54 -2.58
N GLN A 107 -28.74 -6.79 -1.63
CA GLN A 107 -29.64 -7.34 -0.62
C GLN A 107 -30.92 -7.87 -1.26
N ALA A 108 -31.52 -7.13 -2.19
CA ALA A 108 -32.72 -7.57 -2.91
C ALA A 108 -32.43 -8.85 -3.72
N MET A 109 -31.31 -8.88 -4.47
CA MET A 109 -30.89 -10.07 -5.22
C MET A 109 -30.64 -11.26 -4.29
N ALA A 110 -29.97 -11.06 -3.15
CA ALA A 110 -29.71 -12.12 -2.19
C ALA A 110 -31.00 -12.69 -1.58
N LEU A 111 -32.06 -11.88 -1.45
CA LEU A 111 -33.37 -12.31 -0.95
C LEU A 111 -34.24 -12.95 -2.05
N SER A 112 -34.09 -12.53 -3.30
CA SER A 112 -34.87 -13.05 -4.44
C SER A 112 -34.28 -14.33 -5.02
N ILE A 113 -33.01 -14.61 -4.74
CA ILE A 113 -32.35 -15.84 -5.16
C ILE A 113 -32.94 -17.01 -4.36
N GLU A 114 -33.77 -17.82 -5.03
CA GLU A 114 -34.18 -19.11 -4.50
C GLU A 114 -33.00 -20.09 -4.60
N ARG A 115 -32.89 -21.07 -3.69
CA ARG A 115 -31.75 -22.01 -3.70
C ARG A 115 -31.58 -22.73 -5.03
N ASP A 116 -32.66 -22.91 -5.79
CA ASP A 116 -32.67 -23.59 -7.08
C ASP A 116 -32.18 -22.71 -8.25
N ASP A 117 -32.14 -21.37 -8.10
CA ASP A 117 -31.69 -20.45 -9.15
C ASP A 117 -30.16 -20.39 -9.30
N LEU A 118 -29.42 -20.69 -8.23
CA LEU A 118 -27.95 -20.67 -8.22
C LEU A 118 -27.31 -22.05 -8.17
N ILE A 119 -28.06 -23.08 -7.82
CA ILE A 119 -27.52 -24.39 -7.49
C ILE A 119 -27.98 -25.41 -8.54
N ASP A 120 -27.19 -25.57 -9.61
CA ASP A 120 -27.26 -26.73 -10.51
C ASP A 120 -26.60 -27.95 -9.87
N LEU A 121 -27.22 -28.53 -8.85
CA LEU A 121 -26.82 -29.84 -8.30
C LEU A 121 -27.33 -30.95 -9.23
N THR A 122 -26.72 -31.08 -10.40
CA THR A 122 -26.86 -32.28 -11.22
C THR A 122 -25.78 -33.26 -10.76
N ILE A 123 -26.17 -34.46 -10.32
CA ILE A 123 -25.22 -35.56 -10.07
C ILE A 123 -25.11 -36.39 -11.36
N PRO A 124 -24.02 -36.23 -12.13
CA PRO A 124 -23.49 -37.33 -12.93
C PRO A 124 -22.01 -37.58 -12.64
N ASP A 125 -21.49 -38.70 -13.16
CA ASP A 125 -20.24 -39.39 -12.81
C ASP A 125 -18.90 -38.63 -13.00
N ASN A 126 -18.90 -37.30 -13.09
CA ASN A 126 -17.73 -36.48 -13.44
C ASN A 126 -17.67 -35.05 -12.84
N GLY A 127 -18.56 -34.66 -11.91
CA GLY A 127 -18.38 -33.43 -11.12
C GLY A 127 -19.69 -32.80 -10.64
N PHE A 128 -19.68 -32.16 -9.46
CA PHE A 128 -20.90 -31.80 -8.72
C PHE A 128 -21.61 -30.49 -9.15
N VAL A 129 -21.07 -29.68 -10.08
CA VAL A 129 -21.70 -28.40 -10.51
C VAL A 129 -21.28 -28.04 -11.95
N LYS A 130 -22.23 -27.86 -12.87
CA LYS A 130 -21.96 -27.47 -14.28
C LYS A 130 -21.75 -25.96 -14.47
N GLY A 131 -22.30 -25.14 -13.58
CA GLY A 131 -22.04 -23.69 -13.50
C GLY A 131 -22.70 -22.80 -14.57
N GLU A 132 -23.30 -23.39 -15.61
CA GLU A 132 -23.88 -22.68 -16.77
C GLU A 132 -24.99 -21.67 -16.39
N ARG A 133 -25.86 -22.00 -15.42
CA ARG A 133 -26.91 -21.08 -14.94
C ARG A 133 -26.32 -19.90 -14.18
N LEU A 134 -25.34 -20.14 -13.31
CA LEU A 134 -24.66 -19.09 -12.56
C LEU A 134 -23.91 -18.14 -13.50
N GLU A 135 -23.18 -18.70 -14.46
CA GLU A 135 -22.50 -17.92 -15.50
C GLU A 135 -23.49 -17.05 -16.28
N SER A 136 -24.58 -17.64 -16.77
CA SER A 136 -25.60 -16.92 -17.54
C SER A 136 -26.25 -15.79 -16.72
N TYR A 137 -26.53 -16.04 -15.45
CA TYR A 137 -27.07 -15.03 -14.54
C TYR A 137 -26.09 -13.86 -14.36
N VAL A 138 -24.81 -14.15 -14.08
CA VAL A 138 -23.78 -13.13 -13.89
C VAL A 138 -23.59 -12.32 -15.17
N ASN A 139 -23.40 -12.98 -16.31
CA ASN A 139 -23.21 -12.33 -17.60
C ASN A 139 -24.40 -11.43 -17.97
N LYS A 140 -25.64 -11.90 -17.72
CA LYS A 140 -26.84 -11.09 -17.95
C LYS A 140 -26.88 -9.87 -17.02
N THR A 141 -26.61 -10.06 -15.73
CA THR A 141 -26.67 -8.99 -14.72
C THR A 141 -25.60 -7.93 -14.97
N LEU A 142 -24.38 -8.37 -15.34
CA LEU A 142 -23.25 -7.51 -15.70
C LEU A 142 -23.32 -6.98 -17.14
N ARG A 143 -24.36 -7.30 -17.90
CA ARG A 143 -24.51 -6.92 -19.33
C ARG A 143 -23.30 -7.31 -20.18
N ASN A 144 -22.70 -8.48 -19.92
CA ASN A 144 -21.47 -8.98 -20.55
C ASN A 144 -20.29 -8.00 -20.42
N THR A 145 -20.23 -7.24 -19.32
CA THR A 145 -19.09 -6.35 -19.05
C THR A 145 -17.88 -7.19 -18.68
N PRO A 146 -16.74 -7.05 -19.39
CA PRO A 146 -15.53 -7.78 -19.07
C PRO A 146 -14.90 -7.24 -17.78
N ILE A 147 -14.14 -8.08 -17.08
CA ILE A 147 -13.62 -7.83 -15.72
C ILE A 147 -12.76 -6.56 -15.64
N GLU A 148 -12.03 -6.20 -16.70
CA GLU A 148 -11.15 -5.02 -16.74
C GLU A 148 -11.93 -3.70 -16.80
N LYS A 149 -13.23 -3.76 -17.14
CA LYS A 149 -14.12 -2.60 -17.24
C LYS A 149 -15.00 -2.41 -16.01
N LEU A 150 -14.82 -3.23 -14.96
CA LEU A 150 -15.53 -3.05 -13.70
C LEU A 150 -15.10 -1.73 -13.03
N ARG A 151 -16.01 -1.15 -12.25
CA ARG A 151 -15.79 0.13 -11.56
C ARG A 151 -14.69 0.03 -10.50
N ILE A 152 -14.65 -1.11 -9.81
CA ILE A 152 -13.62 -1.44 -8.81
C ILE A 152 -12.81 -2.64 -9.37
N PRO A 153 -11.47 -2.62 -9.30
CA PRO A 153 -10.65 -3.78 -9.66
C PRO A 153 -11.09 -5.04 -8.90
N PHE A 154 -11.27 -6.14 -9.64
CA PHE A 154 -11.69 -7.46 -9.15
C PHE A 154 -10.78 -8.56 -9.73
#